data_AF-B7P3C1-F1
#
_entry.id   AF-B7P3C1-F1
#
_cell.length_a   1.000
_cell.length_b   1.000
_cell.length_c   1.000
_cell.angle_alpha   90.00
_cell.angle_beta   90.00
_cell.angle_gamma   90.00
#
_symmetry.space_group_name_H-M   'P 1'
#
loop_
_entity.id
_entity.type
_entity.pdbx_description
1 polymer ?
#
loop_
_entity_poly.entity_id
_entity_poly.type
_entity_poly.pdbx_seq_one_letter_code
_entity_poly.pdbx_strand_id
1 'polypeptide(L)'
;MDMDMRAWDWELLVVSKLRWDLSGVIANDFLDQLIHRIELPGESRGQRDLIRSHSQTFITLCATEFEFSLSPASMVAAASISTAVAGLVRLSWSQKRELLQRLHEITSIEVDCLQDCQHRIEQMLARNCPEIARSSSSVNTSAAPPASGDYSTKVANEAAGLETETPDTPTDVQDVLF
;
A
#
# COMPACT_ATOMS: atom_id res chain seq x y z
N MET A 1 -39.74 19.41 3.83
CA MET A 1 -38.53 18.87 4.48
C MET A 1 -37.40 19.70 3.93
N ASP A 2 -36.92 20.66 4.72
CA ASP A 2 -35.96 21.67 4.26
C ASP A 2 -34.70 21.02 3.71
N MET A 3 -34.38 21.36 2.46
CA MET A 3 -33.37 20.73 1.62
C MET A 3 -32.10 21.59 1.53
N ASP A 4 -31.81 22.39 2.56
CA ASP A 4 -30.64 23.27 2.64
C ASP A 4 -30.02 23.26 4.05
N MET A 5 -29.75 22.06 4.58
CA MET A 5 -28.85 21.96 5.74
C MET A 5 -27.43 22.29 5.29
N ARG A 6 -26.85 23.36 5.85
CA ARG A 6 -25.47 23.76 5.59
C ARG A 6 -24.51 22.78 6.28
N ALA A 7 -23.23 22.78 5.89
CA ALA A 7 -22.21 21.91 6.49
C ALA A 7 -22.16 21.99 8.03
N TRP A 8 -22.34 23.19 8.58
CA TRP A 8 -22.40 23.43 10.03
C TRP A 8 -23.59 22.74 10.71
N ASP A 9 -24.75 22.70 10.06
CA ASP A 9 -25.94 22.07 10.62
C ASP A 9 -25.73 20.55 10.73
N TRP A 10 -25.05 19.96 9.74
CA TRP A 10 -24.63 18.55 9.77
C TRP A 10 -23.54 18.27 10.80
N GLU A 11 -22.53 19.13 10.92
CA GLU A 11 -21.49 19.00 11.94
C GLU A 11 -22.12 18.97 13.34
N LEU A 12 -22.96 19.96 13.66
CA LEU A 12 -23.64 20.03 14.94
C LEU A 12 -24.58 18.83 15.16
N LEU A 13 -25.29 18.38 14.12
CA LEU A 13 -26.14 17.20 14.19
C LEU A 13 -25.33 15.93 14.49
N VAL A 14 -24.21 15.69 13.80
CA VAL A 14 -23.37 14.50 14.01
C VAL A 14 -22.75 14.52 15.41
N VAL A 15 -22.12 15.62 15.81
CA VAL A 15 -21.47 15.75 17.13
C VAL A 15 -22.50 15.61 18.25
N SER A 16 -23.70 16.20 18.09
CA SER A 16 -24.77 16.05 19.09
C SER A 16 -25.29 14.61 19.18
N LYS A 17 -25.40 13.88 18.07
CA LYS A 17 -25.77 12.46 18.06
C LYS A 17 -24.70 11.57 18.69
N LEU A 18 -23.43 11.90 18.51
CA LEU A 18 -22.30 11.24 19.18
C LEU A 18 -22.11 11.66 20.65
N ARG A 19 -22.97 12.55 21.18
CA ARG A 19 -22.86 13.10 22.54
C ARG A 19 -21.50 13.77 22.81
N TRP A 20 -20.93 14.38 21.77
CA TRP A 20 -19.59 14.98 21.80
C TRP A 20 -18.44 13.99 22.03
N ASP A 21 -18.70 12.69 21.94
CA ASP A 21 -17.65 11.66 21.98
C ASP A 21 -17.05 11.46 20.59
N LEU A 22 -16.06 12.30 20.27
CA LEU A 22 -15.31 12.24 19.02
C LEU A 22 -13.97 11.49 19.17
N SER A 23 -13.64 11.06 20.40
CA SER A 23 -12.34 10.48 20.74
C SER A 23 -12.30 8.96 20.48
N GLY A 24 -12.88 8.53 19.36
CA GLY A 24 -12.87 7.13 18.96
C GLY A 24 -11.45 6.67 18.64
N VAL A 25 -11.04 5.53 19.20
CA VAL A 25 -9.75 4.93 18.91
C VAL A 25 -9.73 4.41 17.48
N ILE A 26 -8.72 4.80 16.71
CA ILE A 26 -8.52 4.38 15.32
C ILE A 26 -7.34 3.42 15.21
N ALA A 27 -7.28 2.66 14.11
CA ALA A 27 -6.22 1.68 13.89
C ALA A 27 -4.81 2.31 13.92
N ASN A 28 -4.68 3.57 13.49
CA ASN A 28 -3.41 4.29 13.53
C ASN A 28 -2.86 4.48 14.95
N ASP A 29 -3.71 4.56 15.97
CA ASP A 29 -3.29 4.77 17.36
C ASP A 29 -2.46 3.59 17.90
N PHE A 30 -2.63 2.41 17.31
CA PHE A 30 -1.92 1.19 17.69
C PHE A 30 -0.58 1.01 16.96
N LEU A 31 -0.36 1.67 15.83
CA LEU A 31 0.78 1.39 14.94
C LEU A 31 2.13 1.48 15.64
N ASP A 32 2.39 2.63 16.28
CA ASP A 32 3.68 2.88 16.91
C ASP A 32 3.95 1.92 18.06
N GLN A 33 2.93 1.62 18.85
CA GLN A 33 3.06 0.67 19.96
C GLN A 33 3.31 -0.75 19.46
N LEU A 34 2.58 -1.20 18.45
CA LEU A 34 2.73 -2.54 17.91
C LEU A 34 4.08 -2.73 17.23
N ILE A 35 4.49 -1.79 16.36
CA ILE A 35 5.79 -1.85 15.67
C ILE A 35 6.94 -1.86 16.69
N HIS A 36 6.83 -1.07 17.76
CA HIS A 36 7.85 -1.05 18.80
C HIS A 36 7.96 -2.38 19.55
N ARG A 37 6.84 -3.04 19.86
CA ARG A 37 6.80 -4.26 20.68
C ARG A 37 7.08 -5.56 19.93
N ILE A 38 6.91 -5.58 18.60
CA ILE A 38 7.13 -6.78 17.79
C ILE A 38 8.62 -7.11 17.65
N GLU A 39 9.53 -6.13 17.83
CA GLU A 39 11.00 -6.28 17.74
C GLU A 39 11.44 -7.22 16.60
N LEU A 40 11.42 -6.71 15.37
CA LEU A 40 11.78 -7.50 14.19
C LEU A 40 13.31 -7.77 14.16
N PRO A 41 13.76 -9.03 13.98
CA PRO A 41 15.18 -9.36 13.97
C PRO A 41 15.92 -8.67 12.81
N GLY A 42 16.96 -7.90 13.09
CA GLY A 42 17.80 -7.24 12.07
C GLY A 42 17.21 -5.98 11.45
N GLU A 43 16.18 -5.39 12.07
CA GLU A 43 15.45 -4.27 11.49
C GLU A 43 16.18 -2.92 11.64
N SER A 44 16.55 -2.35 10.49
CA SER A 44 17.09 -0.98 10.43
C SER A 44 16.00 0.07 10.71
N ARG A 45 16.38 1.27 11.18
CA ARG A 45 15.41 2.36 11.42
C ARG A 45 14.57 2.68 10.18
N GLY A 46 15.17 2.65 8.99
CA GLY A 46 14.45 2.90 7.74
C GLY A 46 13.40 1.84 7.41
N GLN A 47 13.61 0.59 7.82
CA GLN A 47 12.64 -0.49 7.62
C GLN A 47 11.39 -0.32 8.49
N ARG A 48 11.55 0.13 9.75
CA ARG A 48 10.39 0.51 10.59
C ARG A 48 9.54 1.59 9.97
N ASP A 49 10.19 2.59 9.40
CA ASP A 49 9.49 3.73 8.78
C ASP A 49 8.73 3.28 7.52
N LEU A 50 9.28 2.35 6.73
CA LEU A 50 8.58 1.72 5.61
C LEU A 50 7.39 0.87 6.07
N ILE A 51 7.56 0.04 7.11
CA ILE A 51 6.46 -0.76 7.67
C ILE A 51 5.33 0.14 8.18
N ARG A 52 5.67 1.21 8.91
CA ARG A 52 4.69 2.20 9.36
C ARG A 52 3.95 2.82 8.17
N SER A 53 4.68 3.31 7.16
CA SER A 53 4.08 3.95 5.98
C SER A 53 3.15 2.99 5.22
N HIS A 54 3.58 1.75 4.98
CA HIS A 54 2.74 0.76 4.30
C HIS A 54 1.50 0.39 5.13
N SER A 55 1.66 0.23 6.44
CA SER A 55 0.54 -0.05 7.33
C SER A 55 -0.48 1.09 7.36
N GLN A 56 -0.03 2.35 7.35
CA GLN A 56 -0.92 3.53 7.25
C GLN A 56 -1.71 3.53 5.94
N THR A 57 -1.07 3.21 4.82
CA THR A 57 -1.75 3.06 3.53
C THR A 57 -2.82 1.97 3.60
N PHE A 58 -2.50 0.80 4.16
CA PHE A 58 -3.48 -0.28 4.31
C PHE A 58 -4.63 0.08 5.24
N ILE A 59 -4.37 0.75 6.36
CA ILE A 59 -5.42 1.26 7.26
C ILE A 59 -6.33 2.25 6.52
N THR A 60 -5.77 3.14 5.71
CA THR A 60 -6.54 4.11 4.92
C THR A 60 -7.43 3.40 3.91
N LEU A 61 -6.92 2.39 3.22
CA LEU A 61 -7.71 1.56 2.32
C LEU A 61 -8.80 0.77 3.05
N CYS A 62 -8.49 0.21 4.23
CA CYS A 62 -9.48 -0.48 5.04
C CYS A 62 -10.63 0.45 5.45
N ALA A 63 -10.35 1.73 5.74
CA ALA A 63 -11.36 2.71 6.09
C ALA A 63 -12.33 3.04 4.95
N THR A 64 -11.98 2.74 3.68
CA THR A 64 -12.88 2.92 2.53
C THR A 64 -13.79 1.72 2.28
N GLU A 65 -13.52 0.59 2.90
CA GLU A 65 -14.16 -0.69 2.61
C GLU A 65 -15.09 -1.11 3.76
N PHE A 66 -16.37 -1.34 3.45
CA PHE A 66 -17.37 -1.67 4.47
C PHE A 66 -17.02 -2.93 5.28
N GLU A 67 -16.32 -3.88 4.66
CA GLU A 67 -15.88 -5.15 5.26
C GLU A 67 -15.06 -4.97 6.57
N PHE A 68 -14.39 -3.83 6.74
CA PHE A 68 -13.59 -3.53 7.93
C PHE A 68 -14.33 -2.68 8.97
N SER A 69 -15.55 -2.21 8.68
CA SER A 69 -16.31 -1.28 9.56
C SER A 69 -16.61 -1.86 10.94
N LEU A 70 -16.74 -3.19 11.02
CA LEU A 70 -17.02 -3.92 12.27
C LEU A 70 -15.76 -4.56 12.86
N SER A 71 -14.60 -4.41 12.21
CA SER A 71 -13.34 -4.96 12.71
C SER A 71 -12.78 -4.03 13.79
N PRO A 72 -12.36 -4.54 14.96
CA PRO A 72 -11.71 -3.72 15.97
C PRO A 72 -10.47 -3.00 15.42
N ALA A 73 -10.25 -1.75 15.84
CA ALA A 73 -9.12 -0.94 15.40
C ALA A 73 -7.75 -1.63 15.63
N SER A 74 -7.59 -2.35 16.73
CA SER A 74 -6.39 -3.13 17.04
C SER A 74 -6.16 -4.29 16.05
N MET A 75 -7.23 -4.94 15.59
CA MET A 75 -7.18 -6.03 14.60
C MET A 75 -6.74 -5.51 13.25
N VAL A 76 -7.35 -4.41 12.78
CA VAL A 76 -6.98 -3.77 11.50
C VAL A 76 -5.52 -3.31 11.53
N ALA A 77 -5.07 -2.73 12.65
CA ALA A 77 -3.68 -2.32 12.82
C ALA A 77 -2.70 -3.50 12.78
N ALA A 78 -2.97 -4.55 13.56
CA ALA A 78 -2.13 -5.75 13.63
C ALA A 78 -2.05 -6.47 12.27
N ALA A 79 -3.18 -6.64 11.59
CA ALA A 79 -3.24 -7.23 10.27
C ALA A 79 -2.50 -6.38 9.23
N SER A 80 -2.67 -5.05 9.25
CA SER A 80 -1.95 -4.13 8.36
C SER A 80 -0.44 -4.22 8.53
N ILE A 81 0.05 -4.32 9.78
CA ILE A 81 1.48 -4.54 10.07
C ILE A 81 1.93 -5.90 9.55
N SER A 82 1.17 -6.97 9.79
CA SER A 82 1.50 -8.31 9.29
C SER A 82 1.59 -8.32 7.76
N THR A 83 0.63 -7.72 7.05
CA THR A 83 0.65 -7.57 5.59
C THR A 83 1.86 -6.76 5.13
N ALA A 84 2.17 -5.63 5.79
CA ALA A 84 3.30 -4.79 5.44
C ALA A 84 4.64 -5.53 5.59
N VAL A 85 4.82 -6.24 6.71
CA VAL A 85 6.01 -7.04 6.96
C VAL A 85 6.12 -8.19 5.96
N ALA A 86 5.02 -8.87 5.65
CA ALA A 86 5.00 -9.96 4.67
C ALA A 86 5.36 -9.49 3.25
N GLY A 87 5.01 -8.25 2.89
CA GLY A 87 5.35 -7.65 1.60
C GLY A 87 6.78 -7.08 1.53
N LEU A 88 7.28 -6.50 2.62
CA LEU A 88 8.60 -5.85 2.67
C LEU A 88 9.75 -6.83 2.98
N VAL A 89 9.47 -7.89 3.74
CA VAL A 89 10.48 -8.78 4.29
C VAL A 89 10.24 -10.21 3.83
N ARG A 90 11.27 -10.83 3.26
CA ARG A 90 11.26 -12.27 2.97
C ARG A 90 11.41 -13.07 4.26
N LEU A 91 10.28 -13.27 4.94
CA LEU A 91 10.20 -14.12 6.12
C LEU A 91 9.97 -15.58 5.76
N SER A 92 10.69 -16.48 6.43
CA SER A 92 10.39 -17.91 6.45
C SER A 92 9.04 -18.17 7.13
N TRP A 93 8.44 -19.35 6.88
CA TRP A 93 7.15 -19.70 7.47
C TRP A 93 7.16 -19.70 9.01
N SER A 94 8.27 -20.13 9.63
CA SER A 94 8.44 -20.06 11.08
C SER A 94 8.44 -18.63 11.61
N GLN A 95 9.13 -17.70 10.94
CA GLN A 95 9.17 -16.29 11.32
C GLN A 95 7.81 -15.59 11.15
N LYS A 96 7.05 -15.93 10.09
CA LYS A 96 5.68 -15.41 9.91
C LYS A 96 4.77 -15.86 11.05
N ARG A 97 4.86 -17.13 11.46
CA ARG A 97 4.10 -17.66 12.59
C ARG A 97 4.50 -17.01 13.91
N GLU A 98 5.80 -16.78 14.13
CA GLU A 98 6.30 -16.08 15.32
C GLU A 98 5.78 -14.63 15.37
N LEU A 99 5.78 -13.91 14.24
CA LEU A 99 5.21 -12.56 14.15
C LEU A 99 3.74 -12.54 14.55
N LEU A 100 2.94 -13.45 13.99
CA LEU A 100 1.52 -13.56 14.32
C LEU A 100 1.30 -13.94 15.79
N GLN A 101 2.14 -14.81 16.34
CA GLN A 101 2.08 -15.19 17.74
C GLN A 101 2.43 -14.00 18.66
N ARG A 102 3.45 -13.21 18.34
CA ARG A 102 3.76 -11.97 19.09
C ARG A 102 2.62 -10.96 19.01
N LEU A 103 2.02 -10.79 17.83
CA LEU A 103 0.83 -9.94 17.67
C LEU A 103 -0.34 -10.44 18.52
N HIS A 104 -0.58 -11.74 18.55
CA HIS A 104 -1.57 -12.38 19.43
C HIS A 104 -1.26 -12.11 20.91
N GLU A 105 -0.01 -12.28 21.35
CA GLU A 105 0.39 -12.03 22.74
C GLU A 105 0.20 -10.56 23.16
N ILE A 106 0.46 -9.61 22.26
CA ILE A 106 0.33 -8.17 22.55
C ILE A 106 -1.15 -7.72 22.53
N THR A 107 -1.93 -8.21 21.57
CA THR A 107 -3.30 -7.72 21.29
C THR A 107 -4.40 -8.61 21.86
N SER A 108 -4.08 -9.83 22.29
CA SER A 108 -5.01 -10.90 22.66
C SER A 108 -6.01 -11.28 21.55
N ILE A 109 -5.70 -10.95 20.29
CA ILE A 109 -6.51 -11.34 19.13
C ILE A 109 -6.07 -12.71 18.65
N GLU A 110 -7.01 -13.64 18.47
CA GLU A 110 -6.72 -14.98 17.97
C GLU A 110 -5.95 -14.94 16.64
N VAL A 111 -4.99 -15.86 16.50
CA VAL A 111 -4.12 -15.94 15.32
C VAL A 111 -4.94 -16.15 14.04
N ASP A 112 -5.99 -16.97 14.10
CA ASP A 112 -6.86 -17.25 12.95
C ASP A 112 -7.60 -15.98 12.50
N CYS A 113 -8.13 -15.20 13.46
CA CYS A 113 -8.77 -13.92 13.17
C CYS A 113 -7.79 -12.90 12.56
N LEU A 114 -6.54 -12.89 13.01
CA LEU A 114 -5.48 -12.05 12.43
C LEU A 114 -5.17 -12.47 10.99
N GLN A 115 -5.06 -13.77 10.71
CA GLN A 115 -4.82 -14.29 9.37
C GLN A 115 -5.98 -13.99 8.43
N ASP A 116 -7.23 -14.15 8.89
CA ASP A 116 -8.42 -13.84 8.11
C ASP A 116 -8.48 -12.34 7.79
N CYS A 117 -8.19 -11.47 8.77
CA CYS A 117 -8.11 -10.03 8.52
C CYS A 117 -6.97 -9.69 7.55
N GLN A 118 -5.79 -10.29 7.71
CA GLN A 118 -4.66 -10.11 6.80
C GLN A 118 -5.04 -10.51 5.37
N HIS A 119 -5.70 -11.65 5.19
CA HIS A 119 -6.11 -12.14 3.89
C HIS A 119 -7.14 -11.21 3.22
N ARG A 120 -8.09 -10.66 4.00
CA ARG A 120 -9.04 -9.65 3.52
C ARG A 120 -8.33 -8.38 3.04
N ILE A 121 -7.29 -7.92 3.77
CA ILE A 121 -6.47 -6.77 3.35
C ILE A 121 -5.74 -7.08 2.04
N GLU A 122 -5.16 -8.27 1.90
CA GLU A 122 -4.46 -8.69 0.67
C GLU A 122 -5.42 -8.77 -0.53
N GLN A 123 -6.63 -9.29 -0.34
CA GLN A 123 -7.66 -9.31 -1.38
C GLN A 123 -8.09 -7.90 -1.79
N MET A 124 -8.32 -7.02 -0.81
CA MET A 124 -8.63 -5.61 -1.05
C MET A 124 -7.50 -4.93 -1.85
N LEU A 125 -6.25 -5.18 -1.49
CA LEU A 125 -5.09 -4.62 -2.18
C LEU A 125 -5.01 -5.12 -3.64
N ALA A 126 -5.26 -6.40 -3.88
CA ALA A 126 -5.26 -6.96 -5.24
C ALA A 126 -6.35 -6.33 -6.14
N ARG A 127 -7.50 -5.94 -5.56
CA ARG A 127 -8.60 -5.28 -6.27
C ARG A 127 -8.29 -3.81 -6.56
N ASN A 128 -7.77 -3.09 -5.58
CA ASN A 128 -7.60 -1.64 -5.61
C ASN A 128 -6.25 -1.18 -6.18
N CYS A 129 -5.22 -2.02 -6.15
CA CYS A 129 -3.86 -1.68 -6.58
C CYS A 129 -3.13 -2.90 -7.17
N PRO A 130 -3.46 -3.30 -8.42
CA PRO A 130 -2.82 -4.44 -9.06
C PRO A 130 -1.32 -4.23 -9.31
N GLU A 131 -0.82 -2.98 -9.31
CA GLU A 131 0.61 -2.68 -9.42
C GLU A 131 1.38 -2.91 -8.10
N ILE A 132 0.79 -2.55 -6.95
CA ILE A 132 1.41 -2.79 -5.63
C ILE A 132 1.56 -4.30 -5.38
N ALA A 133 0.58 -5.10 -5.82
CA ALA A 133 0.67 -6.55 -5.79
C ALA A 133 1.81 -7.12 -6.68
N ARG A 134 2.17 -6.42 -7.78
CA ARG A 134 3.22 -6.85 -8.73
C ARG A 134 4.62 -6.42 -8.32
N SER A 135 4.78 -5.28 -7.64
CA SER A 135 6.08 -4.83 -7.10
C SER A 135 6.71 -5.83 -6.11
N SER A 136 5.90 -6.71 -5.52
CA SER A 136 6.31 -7.89 -4.73
C SER A 136 7.23 -8.88 -5.47
N SER A 137 7.35 -8.77 -6.80
CA SER A 137 8.08 -9.72 -7.65
C SER A 137 9.33 -9.14 -8.35
N SER A 138 9.59 -7.84 -8.24
CA SER A 138 10.72 -7.21 -8.95
C SER A 138 11.54 -6.29 -8.05
N VAL A 139 12.31 -6.90 -7.14
CA VAL A 139 13.61 -6.37 -6.76
C VAL A 139 14.57 -7.51 -6.99
N ASN A 140 15.13 -7.57 -8.20
CA ASN A 140 16.41 -8.23 -8.49
C ASN A 140 16.88 -7.83 -9.90
N THR A 141 18.13 -7.36 -9.96
CA THR A 141 19.03 -7.28 -11.13
C THR A 141 19.04 -5.96 -11.91
N SER A 142 19.71 -4.95 -11.38
CA SER A 142 20.50 -4.02 -12.20
C SER A 142 21.97 -4.44 -12.14
N ALA A 143 22.31 -5.48 -12.90
CA ALA A 143 23.69 -5.75 -13.30
C ALA A 143 23.83 -5.27 -14.76
N ALA A 144 24.81 -4.40 -14.99
CA ALA A 144 25.11 -3.76 -16.26
C ALA A 144 25.29 -4.76 -17.42
N PRO A 145 24.89 -4.42 -18.66
CA PRO A 145 25.26 -5.22 -19.82
C PRO A 145 26.65 -4.82 -20.31
N PRO A 146 27.57 -5.76 -20.59
CA PRO A 146 28.73 -5.48 -21.41
C PRO A 146 28.36 -5.58 -22.90
N ALA A 147 29.06 -4.79 -23.68
CA ALA A 147 28.92 -4.64 -25.12
C ALA A 147 29.46 -5.83 -25.94
N SER A 148 29.00 -5.89 -27.20
CA SER A 148 29.68 -6.39 -28.42
C SER A 148 29.38 -7.83 -28.87
N GLY A 149 28.97 -7.98 -30.14
CA GLY A 149 29.22 -9.19 -30.94
C GLY A 149 28.15 -9.57 -31.97
N ASP A 150 28.39 -9.18 -33.22
CA ASP A 150 27.61 -9.50 -34.44
C ASP A 150 27.49 -11.01 -34.77
N TYR A 151 26.38 -11.44 -35.39
CA TYR A 151 26.39 -12.03 -36.74
C TYR A 151 24.99 -12.19 -37.39
N SER A 152 24.90 -11.64 -38.60
CA SER A 152 24.08 -11.95 -39.80
C SER A 152 23.03 -13.06 -39.80
N THR A 153 21.86 -12.72 -40.36
CA THR A 153 21.18 -13.55 -41.39
C THR A 153 20.51 -12.67 -42.47
N LYS A 154 20.87 -12.96 -43.72
CA LYS A 154 20.35 -12.48 -45.02
C LYS A 154 19.02 -13.24 -45.35
N VAL A 155 18.06 -12.84 -46.21
CA VAL A 155 18.01 -11.95 -47.38
C VAL A 155 16.56 -11.69 -47.83
N ALA A 156 16.34 -10.47 -48.38
CA ALA A 156 15.43 -9.97 -49.43
C ALA A 156 13.91 -10.26 -49.47
N ASN A 157 13.13 -9.18 -49.64
CA ASN A 157 12.28 -9.01 -50.83
C ASN A 157 12.10 -7.52 -51.19
N GLU A 158 11.99 -7.28 -52.50
CA GLU A 158 11.85 -6.07 -53.34
C GLU A 158 10.61 -5.21 -52.98
N ALA A 159 10.36 -3.96 -53.39
CA ALA A 159 11.01 -2.83 -54.06
C ALA A 159 10.01 -1.63 -54.02
N ALA A 160 10.49 -0.42 -54.35
CA ALA A 160 9.77 0.79 -54.76
C ALA A 160 9.42 1.87 -53.70
N GLY A 161 10.06 3.05 -53.86
CA GLY A 161 9.32 4.30 -54.10
C GLY A 161 9.15 5.31 -52.95
N LEU A 162 9.80 6.47 -53.13
CA LEU A 162 9.37 7.84 -52.78
C LEU A 162 9.32 8.33 -51.32
N GLU A 163 10.10 9.41 -51.13
CA GLU A 163 9.79 10.67 -50.43
C GLU A 163 9.64 10.73 -48.89
N THR A 164 10.59 11.48 -48.32
CA THR A 164 10.43 12.62 -47.39
C THR A 164 9.19 12.60 -46.50
N GLU A 165 9.35 12.54 -45.16
CA GLU A 165 8.65 13.42 -44.21
C GLU A 165 9.37 13.42 -42.84
N THR A 166 9.90 14.57 -42.47
CA THR A 166 10.26 14.96 -41.11
C THR A 166 8.99 15.24 -40.31
N PRO A 167 8.78 14.69 -39.11
CA PRO A 167 7.71 15.16 -38.24
C PRO A 167 8.13 16.43 -37.49
N ASP A 168 7.74 17.58 -38.06
CA ASP A 168 7.30 18.81 -37.37
C ASP A 168 6.14 18.45 -36.41
N THR A 169 5.88 18.98 -35.22
CA THR A 169 6.14 20.24 -34.48
C THR A 169 5.56 20.02 -33.04
N PRO A 170 5.32 21.03 -32.17
CA PRO A 170 6.28 21.87 -31.43
C PRO A 170 5.97 21.90 -29.91
N THR A 171 6.97 22.04 -29.04
CA THR A 171 6.74 22.34 -27.61
C THR A 171 6.59 23.85 -27.42
N ASP A 172 5.37 24.31 -27.17
CA ASP A 172 5.06 25.70 -26.83
C ASP A 172 5.52 25.98 -25.38
N VAL A 173 6.48 26.88 -25.22
CA VAL A 173 7.04 27.29 -23.92
C VAL A 173 6.53 28.69 -23.64
N GLN A 174 5.62 28.84 -22.67
CA GLN A 174 5.15 30.15 -22.24
C GLN A 174 6.21 30.84 -21.38
N ASP A 175 6.75 31.95 -21.88
CA ASP A 175 7.65 32.84 -21.15
C ASP A 175 6.91 33.54 -20.00
N VAL A 176 7.41 33.36 -18.78
CA VAL A 176 6.98 34.12 -17.59
C VAL A 176 7.80 35.41 -17.54
N LEU A 177 7.15 36.55 -17.80
CA LEU A 177 7.71 37.87 -17.51
C LEU A 177 7.51 38.18 -16.01
N PHE A 178 8.61 38.58 -15.35
CA PHE A 178 8.65 39.05 -13.97
C PHE A 178 8.07 40.45 -13.81
#